data_AF-A0A8T5DGL1-F1
#
_entry.id   AF-A0A8T5DGL1-F1
#
_cell.length_a   1.000
_cell.length_b   1.000
_cell.length_c   1.000
_cell.angle_alpha   90.00
_cell.angle_beta   90.00
_cell.angle_gamma   90.00
#
_symmetry.space_group_name_H-M   'P 1'
#
loop_
_entity.id
_entity.type
_entity.pdbx_description
1 polymer ?
#
loop_
_entity_poly.entity_id
_entity_poly.type
_entity_poly.pdbx_seq_one_letter_code
_entity_poly.pdbx_strand_id
1 'polypeptide(L)'
;MIIKFTQSILLLLGGEFNSYFVVGENSPSIDSLAMVDIAVNMQYTNNDGEIEQVEVVDVTKLDNEINDYTAQNLISVGMPCDNSVTADILNTTECEFGLSENQALIELSFHDTGYTTMIVRGYDSNMTRLAAQVIANRTNDLEGRKILISGTEYETANLTVLGE
;
A
#
# COMPACT_ATOMS: atom_id res chain seq x y z
N MET A 1 15.92 -1.20 -13.19
CA MET A 1 15.83 -0.60 -11.84
C MET A 1 14.86 -1.48 -11.08
N ILE A 2 15.34 -2.29 -10.14
CA ILE A 2 14.48 -3.14 -9.32
C ILE A 2 13.87 -2.22 -8.27
N ILE A 3 12.58 -1.93 -8.40
CA ILE A 3 11.84 -1.14 -7.44
C ILE A 3 11.45 -2.10 -6.32
N LYS A 4 12.09 -1.95 -5.15
CA LYS A 4 11.61 -2.58 -3.91
C LYS A 4 10.51 -1.70 -3.34
N PHE A 5 9.32 -2.24 -3.13
CA PHE A 5 8.13 -1.47 -2.73
C PHE A 5 8.38 -0.57 -1.52
N THR A 6 9.03 -1.10 -0.48
CA THR A 6 9.30 -0.36 0.76
C THR A 6 10.52 0.56 0.72
N GLN A 7 11.39 0.43 -0.28
CA GLN A 7 12.55 1.31 -0.49
C GLN A 7 12.41 2.20 -1.73
N SER A 8 11.20 2.28 -2.28
CA SER A 8 10.95 3.18 -3.41
C SER A 8 11.26 4.60 -2.95
N ILE A 9 12.30 5.19 -3.54
CA ILE A 9 12.81 6.54 -3.26
C ILE A 9 11.73 7.64 -3.41
N LEU A 10 10.56 7.25 -3.92
CA LEU A 10 9.36 8.07 -4.08
C LEU A 10 8.57 8.20 -2.77
N LEU A 11 8.51 7.16 -1.93
CA LEU A 11 7.78 7.17 -0.65
C LEU A 11 8.61 7.75 0.50
N LEU A 12 9.94 7.83 0.31
CA LEU A 12 10.89 8.31 1.30
C LEU A 12 11.75 9.41 0.70
N LEU A 13 11.74 10.60 1.28
CA LEU A 13 12.60 11.70 0.87
C LEU A 13 13.62 11.98 1.98
N GLY A 14 14.88 11.57 1.77
CA GLY A 14 15.96 11.82 2.73
C GLY A 14 15.80 11.07 4.07
N GLY A 15 15.07 9.96 4.10
CA GLY A 15 14.78 9.18 5.32
C GLY A 15 13.44 9.54 5.97
N GLU A 16 12.79 10.62 5.53
CA GLU A 16 11.46 11.02 6.00
C GLU A 16 10.35 10.41 5.12
N PHE A 17 9.23 10.06 5.76
CA PHE A 17 8.04 9.61 5.04
C PHE A 17 7.47 10.75 4.20
N ASN A 18 7.40 10.56 2.88
CA ASN A 18 6.92 11.55 1.92
C ASN A 18 5.66 11.04 1.21
N SER A 19 4.66 10.62 1.98
CA SER A 19 3.38 10.15 1.47
C SER A 19 2.26 10.42 2.48
N TYR A 20 1.01 10.30 2.06
CA TYR A 20 -0.11 10.15 2.99
C TYR A 20 -0.62 8.71 3.00
N PHE A 21 -0.94 8.21 4.18
CA PHE A 21 -1.80 7.04 4.31
C PHE A 21 -3.24 7.46 4.13
N VAL A 22 -3.96 6.80 3.24
CA VAL A 22 -5.36 7.08 2.94
C VAL A 22 -6.20 5.87 3.24
N VAL A 23 -7.18 6.03 4.13
CA VAL A 23 -8.18 5.00 4.46
C VAL A 23 -9.57 5.53 4.14
N GLY A 24 -10.50 4.64 3.80
CA GLY A 24 -11.88 5.03 3.51
C GLY A 24 -12.61 5.57 4.74
N GLU A 25 -13.40 6.63 4.60
CA GLU A 25 -14.29 7.13 5.66
C GLU A 25 -15.26 6.04 6.15
N ASN A 26 -15.71 5.17 5.24
CA ASN A 26 -16.62 4.07 5.53
C ASN A 26 -15.92 2.71 5.66
N SER A 27 -14.58 2.67 5.60
CA SER A 27 -13.82 1.42 5.69
C SER A 27 -14.02 0.73 7.04
N PRO A 28 -14.05 -0.61 7.05
CA PRO A 28 -13.96 -1.37 8.30
C PRO A 28 -12.69 -1.00 9.09
N SER A 29 -12.76 -1.04 10.42
CA SER A 29 -11.62 -0.72 11.29
C SER A 29 -10.38 -1.59 11.06
N ILE A 30 -10.54 -2.75 10.42
CA ILE A 30 -9.45 -3.63 10.02
C ILE A 30 -8.55 -2.97 8.97
N ASP A 31 -9.09 -2.13 8.08
CA ASP A 31 -8.28 -1.40 7.09
C ASP A 31 -7.41 -0.34 7.79
N SER A 32 -7.91 0.30 8.84
CA SER A 32 -7.11 1.20 9.69
C SER A 32 -6.00 0.44 10.43
N LEU A 33 -6.26 -0.79 10.89
CA LEU A 33 -5.22 -1.66 11.45
C LEU A 33 -4.19 -2.08 10.38
N ALA A 34 -4.63 -2.37 9.16
CA ALA A 34 -3.73 -2.67 8.04
C ALA A 34 -2.79 -1.49 7.75
N MET A 35 -3.31 -0.27 7.74
CA MET A 35 -2.50 0.95 7.63
C MET A 35 -1.47 1.06 8.78
N VAL A 36 -1.89 0.81 10.03
CA VAL A 36 -0.99 0.82 11.19
C VAL A 36 0.10 -0.26 11.06
N ASP A 37 -0.27 -1.48 10.65
CA ASP A 37 0.68 -2.58 10.45
C ASP A 37 1.78 -2.20 9.43
N ILE A 38 1.44 -1.45 8.37
CA ILE A 38 2.43 -0.88 7.45
C ILE A 38 3.27 0.18 8.16
N ALA A 39 2.62 1.23 8.69
CA ALA A 39 3.29 2.42 9.23
C ALA A 39 4.33 2.09 10.32
N VAL A 40 4.01 1.19 11.26
CA VAL A 40 4.91 0.85 12.38
C VAL A 40 6.08 -0.05 11.98
N ASN A 41 6.01 -0.68 10.81
CA ASN A 41 7.05 -1.59 10.31
C ASN A 41 7.81 -1.02 9.11
N MET A 42 7.53 0.22 8.71
CA MET A 42 8.30 0.88 7.66
C MET A 42 9.74 1.11 8.12
N GLN A 43 10.66 0.57 7.34
CA GLN A 43 12.09 0.69 7.57
C GLN A 43 12.77 1.05 6.26
N TYR A 44 13.85 1.81 6.35
CA TYR A 44 14.69 2.17 5.22
C TYR A 44 16.15 1.88 5.54
N THR A 45 16.94 1.68 4.49
CA THR A 45 18.39 1.56 4.63
C THR A 45 19.01 2.91 4.36
N ASN A 46 19.71 3.48 5.35
CA ASN A 46 20.38 4.77 5.20
C ASN A 46 21.64 4.64 4.32
N ASN A 47 22.32 5.76 4.05
CA ASN A 47 23.51 5.78 3.19
C ASN A 47 24.69 4.95 3.74
N ASP A 48 24.69 4.68 5.05
CA ASP A 48 25.71 3.89 5.73
C ASP A 48 25.38 2.39 5.76
N GLY A 49 24.23 1.99 5.18
CA GLY A 49 23.78 0.60 5.12
C GLY A 49 23.05 0.13 6.38
N GLU A 50 22.74 1.03 7.31
CA GLU A 50 22.01 0.71 8.53
C GLU A 50 20.50 0.76 8.29
N ILE A 51 19.76 -0.12 8.97
CA ILE A 51 18.29 -0.15 8.90
C ILE A 51 17.75 0.77 9.98
N GLU A 52 17.00 1.79 9.56
CA GLU A 52 16.33 2.74 10.44
C GLU A 52 14.81 2.67 10.26
N GLN A 53 14.08 2.98 11.32
CA GLN A 53 12.63 3.15 11.23
C GLN A 53 12.31 4.49 10.59
N VAL A 54 11.28 4.48 9.75
CA VAL A 54 10.77 5.70 9.14
C VAL A 54 9.94 6.45 10.18
N GLU A 55 10.19 7.74 10.36
CA GLU A 55 9.34 8.59 11.19
C GLU A 55 8.06 8.95 10.40
N VAL A 56 6.91 8.57 10.95
CA VAL A 56 5.58 8.80 10.36
C VAL A 56 4.85 9.80 11.24
N VAL A 57 4.78 11.07 10.82
CA VAL A 57 4.17 12.16 11.61
C VAL A 57 3.03 12.81 10.84
N ASP A 58 1.81 12.73 11.38
CA ASP A 58 0.61 13.45 10.90
C ASP A 58 0.32 13.28 9.40
N VAL A 59 0.42 12.05 8.92
CA VAL A 59 0.27 11.71 7.49
C VAL A 59 -0.95 10.85 7.17
N THR A 60 -1.86 10.68 8.12
CA THR A 60 -3.09 9.89 7.91
C THR A 60 -4.22 10.79 7.44
N LYS A 61 -4.89 10.39 6.36
CA LYS A 61 -6.03 11.08 5.76
C LYS A 61 -7.18 10.10 5.52
N LEU A 62 -8.40 10.60 5.66
CA LEU A 62 -9.55 9.94 5.07
C LEU A 62 -9.55 10.18 3.57
N ASP A 63 -10.11 9.24 2.81
CA ASP A 63 -10.28 9.33 1.37
C ASP A 63 -11.01 10.61 0.95
N ASN A 64 -12.03 11.04 1.71
CA ASN A 64 -12.77 12.28 1.47
C ASN A 64 -11.98 13.58 1.77
N GLU A 65 -10.81 13.50 2.38
CA GLU A 65 -9.90 14.64 2.58
C GLU A 65 -8.94 14.83 1.40
N ILE A 66 -8.87 13.83 0.50
CA ILE A 66 -8.00 13.85 -0.68
C ILE A 66 -8.78 14.39 -1.88
N ASN A 67 -8.55 15.67 -2.21
CA ASN A 67 -9.20 16.30 -3.37
C ASN A 67 -8.55 15.94 -4.71
N ASP A 68 -7.26 15.60 -4.69
CA ASP A 68 -6.49 15.21 -5.87
C ASP A 68 -5.46 14.15 -5.45
N TYR A 69 -5.68 12.92 -5.90
CA TYR A 69 -4.79 11.80 -5.57
C TYR A 69 -3.51 11.77 -6.42
N THR A 70 -3.42 12.62 -7.44
CA THR A 70 -2.26 12.72 -8.34
C THR A 70 -1.27 13.80 -7.91
N ALA A 71 -1.63 14.65 -6.94
CA ALA A 71 -0.81 15.79 -6.51
C ALA A 71 0.24 15.46 -5.43
N GLN A 72 0.23 14.23 -4.90
CA GLN A 72 1.17 13.76 -3.88
C GLN A 72 1.29 12.23 -3.90
N ASN A 73 2.33 11.70 -3.24
CA ASN A 73 2.43 10.25 -3.07
C ASN A 73 1.45 9.76 -2.00
N LEU A 74 0.86 8.60 -2.24
CA LEU A 74 -0.15 8.03 -1.36
C LEU A 74 0.11 6.54 -1.10
N ILE A 75 -0.32 6.08 0.07
CA ILE A 75 -0.57 4.68 0.38
C ILE A 75 -2.06 4.54 0.62
N SER A 76 -2.81 4.13 -0.41
CA SER A 76 -4.26 3.92 -0.30
C SER A 76 -4.54 2.51 0.20
N VAL A 77 -5.13 2.41 1.39
CA VAL A 77 -5.43 1.15 2.06
C VAL A 77 -6.95 0.95 2.06
N GLY A 78 -7.38 -0.19 1.52
CA GLY A 78 -8.79 -0.55 1.46
C GLY A 78 -9.32 -0.74 0.03
N MET A 79 -10.51 -1.30 -0.05
CA MET A 79 -11.18 -1.67 -1.30
C MET A 79 -11.85 -0.47 -1.97
N PRO A 80 -12.03 -0.49 -3.32
CA PRO A 80 -12.70 0.59 -4.06
C PRO A 80 -14.05 1.04 -3.49
N CYS A 81 -14.88 0.11 -3.03
CA CYS A 81 -16.24 0.45 -2.60
C CYS A 81 -16.31 1.26 -1.30
N ASP A 82 -15.29 1.16 -0.44
CA ASP A 82 -15.23 1.85 0.84
C ASP A 82 -14.18 2.97 0.87
N ASN A 83 -13.27 3.00 -0.12
CA ASN A 83 -12.22 4.00 -0.28
C ASN A 83 -12.27 4.61 -1.70
N SER A 84 -12.78 5.83 -1.80
CA SER A 84 -12.98 6.58 -3.04
C SER A 84 -11.68 6.88 -3.79
N VAL A 85 -10.56 7.10 -3.10
CA VAL A 85 -9.25 7.27 -3.75
C VAL A 85 -8.83 5.99 -4.47
N THR A 86 -9.01 4.82 -3.84
CA THR A 86 -8.75 3.54 -4.49
C THR A 86 -9.70 3.33 -5.70
N ALA A 87 -10.98 3.70 -5.56
CA ALA A 87 -11.94 3.60 -6.66
C ALA A 87 -11.58 4.45 -7.87
N ASP A 88 -11.19 5.70 -7.65
CA ASP A 88 -10.84 6.63 -8.73
C ASP A 88 -9.59 6.15 -9.49
N ILE A 89 -8.56 5.70 -8.76
CA ILE A 89 -7.33 5.20 -9.37
C ILE A 89 -7.58 3.94 -10.21
N LEU A 90 -8.43 3.02 -9.72
CA LEU A 90 -8.76 1.78 -10.42
C LEU A 90 -9.92 1.93 -11.42
N ASN A 91 -10.56 3.10 -11.45
CA ASN A 91 -11.76 3.40 -12.23
C ASN A 91 -12.87 2.33 -12.05
N THR A 92 -13.16 1.99 -10.81
CA THR A 92 -14.16 0.97 -10.45
C THR A 92 -14.70 1.19 -9.04
N THR A 93 -15.94 0.76 -8.78
CA THR A 93 -16.51 0.68 -7.42
C THR A 93 -16.71 -0.76 -6.96
N GLU A 94 -16.28 -1.75 -7.75
CA GLU A 94 -16.35 -3.17 -7.36
C GLU A 94 -15.33 -3.43 -6.25
N CYS A 95 -15.79 -3.83 -5.06
CA CYS A 95 -14.93 -4.05 -3.89
C CYS A 95 -13.78 -5.02 -4.21
N GLU A 96 -14.12 -6.15 -4.83
CA GLU A 96 -13.22 -7.27 -5.08
C GLU A 96 -12.60 -7.22 -6.48
N PHE A 97 -12.54 -6.04 -7.11
CA PHE A 97 -12.14 -5.89 -8.51
C PHE A 97 -10.88 -6.69 -8.87
N GLY A 98 -11.01 -7.73 -9.69
CA GLY A 98 -9.88 -8.57 -10.12
C GLY A 98 -9.26 -9.44 -9.02
N LEU A 99 -9.96 -9.67 -7.90
CA LEU A 99 -9.55 -10.55 -6.81
C LEU A 99 -10.56 -11.68 -6.60
N SER A 100 -10.04 -12.85 -6.26
CA SER A 100 -10.82 -14.00 -5.76
C SER A 100 -10.64 -14.15 -4.25
N GLU A 101 -11.43 -15.03 -3.64
CA GLU A 101 -11.30 -15.37 -2.22
C GLU A 101 -9.84 -15.72 -1.85
N ASN A 102 -9.39 -15.29 -0.67
CA ASN A 102 -8.02 -15.45 -0.18
C ASN A 102 -6.94 -14.76 -1.04
N GLN A 103 -7.32 -13.75 -1.82
CA GLN A 103 -6.37 -12.94 -2.57
C GLN A 103 -6.33 -11.49 -2.08
N ALA A 104 -5.14 -10.91 -2.21
CA ALA A 104 -4.91 -9.49 -2.03
C ALA A 104 -3.94 -8.98 -3.08
N LEU A 105 -3.91 -7.67 -3.30
CA LEU A 105 -3.11 -7.02 -4.31
C LEU A 105 -2.39 -5.82 -3.73
N ILE A 106 -1.10 -5.72 -4.04
CA ILE A 106 -0.30 -4.52 -3.85
C ILE A 106 0.07 -4.00 -5.24
N GLU A 107 -0.24 -2.73 -5.53
CA GLU A 107 -0.03 -2.14 -6.85
C GLU A 107 0.54 -0.73 -6.74
N LEU A 108 1.61 -0.43 -7.49
CA LEU A 108 2.11 0.93 -7.70
C LEU A 108 1.44 1.53 -8.93
N SER A 109 0.64 2.57 -8.71
CA SER A 109 0.10 3.42 -9.77
C SER A 109 0.95 4.67 -9.91
N PHE A 110 1.48 4.90 -11.11
CA PHE A 110 2.31 6.06 -11.43
C PHE A 110 1.47 7.10 -12.16
N HIS A 111 1.52 8.34 -11.69
CA HIS A 111 0.76 9.45 -12.26
C HIS A 111 1.66 10.30 -13.17
N ASP A 112 1.08 10.91 -14.20
CA ASP A 112 1.80 11.79 -15.14
C ASP A 112 2.44 13.02 -14.46
N THR A 113 1.98 13.35 -13.26
CA THR A 113 2.54 14.39 -12.38
C THR A 113 3.88 14.00 -11.75
N GLY A 114 4.28 12.73 -11.83
CA GLY A 114 5.50 12.19 -11.22
C GLY A 114 5.31 11.62 -9.81
N TYR A 115 4.11 11.69 -9.25
CA TYR A 115 3.77 11.07 -7.97
C TYR A 115 3.32 9.61 -8.14
N THR A 116 3.41 8.84 -7.06
CA THR A 116 3.03 7.42 -7.03
C THR A 116 2.05 7.13 -5.91
N THR A 117 1.04 6.33 -6.22
CA THR A 117 0.17 5.72 -5.22
C THR A 117 0.46 4.23 -5.08
N MET A 118 0.78 3.78 -3.88
CA MET A 118 0.72 2.36 -3.53
C MET A 118 -0.71 2.02 -3.09
N ILE A 119 -1.36 1.12 -3.80
CA ILE A 119 -2.69 0.61 -3.48
C ILE A 119 -2.52 -0.71 -2.75
N VAL A 120 -3.13 -0.84 -1.57
CA VAL A 120 -3.11 -2.05 -0.74
C VAL A 120 -4.55 -2.49 -0.50
N ARG A 121 -4.96 -3.60 -1.12
CA ARG A 121 -6.35 -4.07 -1.04
C ARG A 121 -6.45 -5.59 -1.04
N GLY A 122 -7.41 -6.10 -0.29
CA GLY A 122 -7.79 -7.50 -0.28
C GLY A 122 -9.10 -7.77 -1.01
N TYR A 123 -9.42 -9.05 -1.16
CA TYR A 123 -10.78 -9.50 -1.47
C TYR A 123 -11.76 -9.07 -0.37
N ASP A 124 -11.30 -9.01 0.89
CA ASP A 124 -12.01 -8.42 2.02
C ASP A 124 -11.01 -7.68 2.92
N SER A 125 -11.46 -7.06 4.01
CA SER A 125 -10.58 -6.35 4.94
C SER A 125 -9.55 -7.25 5.64
N ASN A 126 -9.85 -8.54 5.86
CA ASN A 126 -8.86 -9.46 6.43
C ASN A 126 -7.71 -9.66 5.44
N MET A 127 -8.04 -9.78 4.16
CA MET A 127 -7.07 -9.88 3.08
C MET A 127 -6.32 -8.56 2.85
N THR A 128 -6.96 -7.41 3.04
CA THR A 128 -6.27 -6.10 3.04
C THR A 128 -5.21 -6.06 4.14
N ARG A 129 -5.56 -6.53 5.33
CA ARG A 129 -4.61 -6.64 6.45
C ARG A 129 -3.50 -7.66 6.19
N LEU A 130 -3.81 -8.79 5.56
CA LEU A 130 -2.78 -9.74 5.14
C LEU A 130 -1.76 -9.07 4.21
N ALA A 131 -2.21 -8.30 3.22
CA ALA A 131 -1.32 -7.56 2.33
C ALA A 131 -0.44 -6.56 3.09
N ALA A 132 -1.01 -5.82 4.04
CA ALA A 132 -0.25 -4.94 4.93
C ALA A 132 0.80 -5.70 5.76
N GLN A 133 0.48 -6.88 6.28
CA GLN A 133 1.43 -7.71 7.01
C GLN A 133 2.56 -8.25 6.12
N VAL A 134 2.25 -8.58 4.86
CA VAL A 134 3.29 -8.94 3.87
C VAL A 134 4.19 -7.74 3.59
N ILE A 135 3.64 -6.53 3.43
CA ILE A 135 4.43 -5.28 3.30
C ILE A 135 5.35 -5.09 4.50
N ALA A 136 4.83 -5.26 5.71
CA ALA A 136 5.56 -5.07 6.95
C ALA A 136 6.69 -6.08 7.18
N ASN A 137 6.46 -7.36 6.85
CA ASN A 137 7.32 -8.46 7.31
C ASN A 137 8.14 -9.12 6.20
N ARG A 138 7.77 -8.93 4.93
CA ARG A 138 8.36 -9.63 3.78
C ARG A 138 8.88 -8.66 2.72
N THR A 139 9.44 -7.53 3.17
CA THR A 139 9.96 -6.45 2.31
C THR A 139 10.94 -6.92 1.24
N ASN A 140 11.73 -7.96 1.52
CA ASN A 140 12.69 -8.53 0.56
C ASN A 140 12.04 -9.34 -0.57
N ASP A 141 10.78 -9.75 -0.40
CA ASP A 141 10.04 -10.52 -1.41
C ASP A 141 9.21 -9.60 -2.32
N LEU A 142 9.18 -8.29 -2.05
CA LEU A 142 8.35 -7.31 -2.75
C LEU A 142 9.13 -6.62 -3.87
N GLU A 143 9.04 -7.21 -5.06
CA GLU A 143 9.67 -6.70 -6.27
C GLU A 143 8.64 -6.52 -7.40
N GLY A 144 8.84 -5.50 -8.23
CA GLY A 144 7.98 -5.18 -9.37
C GLY A 144 6.98 -4.07 -9.07
N ARG A 145 5.90 -3.98 -9.85
CA ARG A 145 4.87 -2.93 -9.71
C ARG A 145 3.53 -3.43 -9.23
N LYS A 146 3.27 -4.73 -9.36
CA LYS A 146 1.98 -5.32 -9.05
C LYS A 146 2.21 -6.72 -8.52
N ILE A 147 1.80 -6.96 -7.28
CA ILE A 147 2.01 -8.23 -6.59
C ILE A 147 0.66 -8.75 -6.13
N LEU A 148 0.29 -9.93 -6.65
CA LEU A 148 -0.82 -10.71 -6.15
C LEU A 148 -0.35 -11.58 -5.00
N ILE A 149 -1.03 -11.46 -3.88
CA ILE A 149 -0.84 -12.28 -2.69
C ILE A 149 -1.97 -13.29 -2.64
N SER A 150 -1.64 -14.56 -2.44
CA SER A 150 -2.64 -15.64 -2.26
C SER A 150 -2.32 -16.46 -1.01
N GLY A 151 -3.33 -16.69 -0.18
CA GLY A 151 -3.20 -17.41 1.10
C GLY A 151 -3.91 -16.70 2.24
N THR A 152 -3.69 -17.16 3.47
CA THR A 152 -4.37 -16.64 4.67
C THR A 152 -3.43 -16.21 5.79
N GLU A 153 -2.11 -16.47 5.65
CA GLU A 153 -1.08 -16.16 6.64
C GLU A 153 0.11 -15.50 5.92
N TYR A 154 0.64 -14.40 6.45
CA TYR A 154 1.62 -13.59 5.71
C TYR A 154 2.95 -14.35 5.54
N GLU A 155 3.30 -15.18 6.51
CA GLU A 155 4.52 -16.01 6.52
C GLU A 155 4.55 -17.01 5.37
N THR A 156 3.39 -17.56 5.01
CA THR A 156 3.28 -18.66 4.04
C THR A 156 2.58 -18.27 2.74
N ALA A 157 2.04 -17.06 2.65
CA ALA A 157 1.38 -16.56 1.46
C ALA A 157 2.28 -16.65 0.21
N ASN A 158 1.67 -16.99 -0.92
CA ASN A 158 2.32 -16.97 -2.21
C ASN A 158 2.28 -15.56 -2.79
N LEU A 159 3.43 -15.06 -3.25
CA LEU A 159 3.57 -13.74 -3.88
C LEU A 159 3.86 -13.95 -5.36
N THR A 160 2.97 -13.44 -6.22
CA THR A 160 3.11 -13.51 -7.68
C THR A 160 3.20 -12.10 -8.26
N VAL A 161 4.29 -11.80 -8.96
CA VAL A 161 4.46 -10.52 -9.67
C VAL A 161 3.64 -10.55 -10.97
N LEU A 162 2.74 -9.58 -11.14
CA LEU A 162 1.82 -9.46 -12.28
C LEU A 162 2.21 -8.38 -13.31
N GLY A 163 3.32 -7.68 -13.10
CA GLY A 163 3.83 -6.67 -14.04
C GLY A 163 5.20 -6.11 -13.65
N GLU A 164 6.00 -5.73 -14.66
CA GLU A 164 7.33 -5.09 -14.55
C GLU A 164 7.25 -3.56 -14.47
#